data_AF-A0A952TNW6-F1
#
_entry.id   AF-A0A952TNW6-F1
#
_cell.length_a   1.000
_cell.length_b   1.000
_cell.length_c   1.000
_cell.angle_alpha   90.00
_cell.angle_beta   90.00
_cell.angle_gamma   90.00
#
_symmetry.space_group_name_H-M   'P 1'
#
loop_
_entity.id
_entity.type
_entity.pdbx_description
1 polymer ?
#
loop_
_entity_poly.entity_id
_entity_poly.type
_entity_poly.pdbx_seq_one_letter_code
_entity_poly.pdbx_strand_id
1 'polypeptide(L)'
;MSTDSRTDFKNPAALAERGAPLVDRLLAFGFDLCLWSPAALLIGKPFWRDFHYHQSLSPGSTEALMFFGFGLFTALVFVLVVQTLCVWRWGATPGKKVFLLEVVHVNGGRLTLGQSFTRACAQIFEILCFAIPCLEVVSHPERRPWHDRLAESRVITRKEQKFEAPHALESRFFRNLYWGFGLSLFVFAFAGLTQLRHQVKLGALKRGELEKNAYLCETKTKIPAHSGMTTAQARLDFMLAQFEAGKAERECLENEADFAIWTQAEETQAWAHLIRGALAAKPDSKTTDEETANQFAQACPALTEAPDETAAPAGRGLASAKTADEELRCELARYYQGDAQTEITDRTWTGQIIQLKQAFQRGDFDEIGKVAVKNPWPLELADYVQEMSLKALALKGADSEFREGMTLLAPAWTESRRFRTMAWACFSAITKTCGIGGESPTICRALRTELETAGGEAWTPDIAMTFQLESRCHNRKDVVVETQAKARLAADEETHWALEPKKASLKTLKSVAQDHWARPYLLWWLSRDKKNAGDELALEFQRGQRNAPDWWLAYQAFDHTSDSPLQEPRGLAKDGPQLKPVEELNDKPKSRAPAHADKNHVPANAEGREE
;
A
#
# COMPACT_ATOMS: atom_id res chain seq x y z
N MET A 1 -1.86 32.59 -79.31
CA MET A 1 -2.34 33.78 -78.57
C MET A 1 -2.55 33.37 -77.12
N SER A 2 -1.56 33.65 -76.26
CA SER A 2 -1.66 33.47 -74.81
C SER A 2 -2.37 34.72 -74.28
N THR A 3 -3.68 34.64 -74.16
CA THR A 3 -4.45 35.64 -73.40
C THR A 3 -4.06 35.51 -71.93
N ASP A 4 -3.65 36.61 -71.34
CA ASP A 4 -3.14 36.71 -69.98
C ASP A 4 -4.25 36.33 -68.98
N SER A 5 -4.26 35.06 -68.55
CA SER A 5 -5.28 34.47 -67.68
C SER A 5 -5.32 35.03 -66.25
N ARG A 6 -4.56 36.09 -65.96
CA ARG A 6 -4.51 36.75 -64.66
C ARG A 6 -5.65 37.73 -64.39
N THR A 7 -6.35 38.25 -65.42
CA THR A 7 -7.42 39.25 -65.19
C THR A 7 -8.77 38.67 -64.77
N ASP A 8 -9.00 37.38 -64.98
CA ASP A 8 -10.30 36.72 -64.67
C ASP A 8 -10.53 36.42 -63.18
N PHE A 9 -9.51 36.59 -62.32
CA PHE A 9 -9.65 36.32 -60.88
C PHE A 9 -10.44 37.38 -60.10
N LYS A 10 -10.86 38.48 -60.74
CA LYS A 10 -11.62 39.54 -60.05
C LYS A 10 -13.12 39.28 -59.97
N ASN A 11 -13.66 38.31 -60.69
CA ASN A 11 -15.10 38.01 -60.64
C ASN A 11 -15.38 36.89 -59.61
N PRO A 12 -15.94 37.20 -58.42
CA PRO A 12 -16.21 36.21 -57.38
C PRO A 12 -17.18 35.11 -57.82
N ALA A 13 -18.07 35.40 -58.79
CA ALA A 13 -18.97 34.39 -59.35
C ALA A 13 -18.22 33.33 -60.17
N ALA A 14 -17.25 33.75 -61.02
CA ALA A 14 -16.43 32.83 -61.80
C ALA A 14 -15.51 31.97 -60.92
N LEU A 15 -15.09 32.50 -59.76
CA LEU A 15 -14.34 31.74 -58.76
C LEU A 15 -15.19 30.68 -58.05
N ALA A 16 -16.50 30.93 -57.89
CA ALA A 16 -17.41 29.96 -57.27
C ALA A 16 -17.58 28.70 -58.12
N GLU A 17 -17.48 28.82 -59.45
CA GLU A 17 -17.61 27.72 -60.40
C GLU A 17 -16.36 26.82 -60.51
N ARG A 18 -15.23 27.19 -59.87
CA ARG A 18 -13.95 26.45 -59.96
C ARG A 18 -13.54 25.74 -58.68
N GLY A 19 -14.50 25.15 -57.97
CA GLY A 19 -14.19 24.39 -56.76
C GLY A 19 -13.30 23.17 -57.05
N ALA A 20 -12.28 22.98 -56.21
CA ALA A 20 -11.34 21.87 -56.40
C ALA A 20 -11.98 20.50 -56.12
N PRO A 21 -11.78 19.48 -57.00
CA PRO A 21 -12.34 18.14 -56.82
C PRO A 21 -11.74 17.45 -55.58
N LEU A 22 -12.54 16.58 -54.95
CA LEU A 22 -12.18 15.93 -53.69
C LEU A 22 -10.91 15.07 -53.81
N VAL A 23 -10.79 14.33 -54.91
CA VAL A 23 -9.65 13.43 -55.17
C VAL A 23 -8.34 14.21 -55.24
N ASP A 24 -8.31 15.36 -55.93
CA ASP A 24 -7.10 16.19 -56.01
C ASP A 24 -6.69 16.73 -54.63
N ARG A 25 -7.66 17.07 -53.76
CA ARG A 25 -7.36 17.52 -52.40
C ARG A 25 -6.76 16.41 -51.55
N LEU A 26 -7.31 15.18 -51.65
CA LEU A 26 -6.80 14.02 -50.93
C LEU A 26 -5.40 13.63 -51.41
N LEU A 27 -5.18 13.59 -52.72
CA LEU A 27 -3.88 13.30 -53.31
C LEU A 27 -2.84 14.38 -52.96
N ALA A 28 -3.23 15.66 -52.96
CA ALA A 28 -2.36 16.75 -52.53
C ALA A 28 -1.97 16.60 -51.05
N PHE A 29 -2.91 16.24 -50.17
CA PHE A 29 -2.63 15.99 -48.76
C PHE A 29 -1.72 14.77 -48.55
N GLY A 30 -1.97 13.68 -49.25
CA GLY A 30 -1.11 12.48 -49.21
C GLY A 30 0.30 12.77 -49.71
N PHE A 31 0.43 13.58 -50.78
CA PHE A 31 1.74 14.02 -51.28
C PHE A 31 2.47 14.89 -50.26
N ASP A 32 1.79 15.88 -49.66
CA ASP A 32 2.36 16.71 -48.60
C ASP A 32 2.82 15.85 -47.41
N LEU A 33 2.04 14.86 -47.00
CA LEU A 33 2.40 13.94 -45.92
C LEU A 33 3.67 13.14 -46.25
N CYS A 34 3.76 12.57 -47.46
CA CYS A 34 4.96 11.87 -47.92
C CYS A 34 6.18 12.79 -47.98
N LEU A 35 6.02 14.02 -48.45
CA LEU A 35 7.10 14.99 -48.58
C LEU A 35 7.63 15.47 -47.22
N TRP A 36 6.73 15.74 -46.28
CA TRP A 36 7.09 16.33 -44.98
C TRP A 36 7.35 15.30 -43.88
N SER A 37 6.91 14.04 -44.04
CA SER A 37 7.10 12.99 -43.03
C SER A 37 8.57 12.74 -42.65
N PRO A 38 9.57 12.72 -43.56
CA PRO A 38 10.96 12.49 -43.14
C PRO A 38 11.50 13.63 -42.28
N ALA A 39 11.12 14.88 -42.59
CA ALA A 39 11.50 16.05 -41.81
C ALA A 39 10.84 16.03 -40.43
N ALA A 40 9.54 15.73 -40.35
CA ALA A 40 8.83 15.60 -39.09
C ALA A 40 9.41 14.47 -38.21
N LEU A 41 9.74 13.32 -38.81
CA LEU A 41 10.38 12.20 -38.11
C LEU A 41 11.80 12.54 -37.64
N LEU A 42 12.58 13.26 -38.44
CA LEU A 42 13.93 13.69 -38.04
C LEU A 42 13.89 14.65 -36.85
N ILE A 43 12.98 15.63 -36.87
CA ILE A 43 12.78 16.59 -35.78
C ILE A 43 12.22 15.89 -34.53
N GLY A 44 11.30 14.95 -34.70
CA GLY A 44 10.67 14.22 -33.59
C GLY A 44 11.51 13.06 -33.02
N LYS A 45 12.57 12.62 -33.72
CA LYS A 45 13.41 11.46 -33.37
C LYS A 45 13.83 11.38 -31.89
N PRO A 46 14.35 12.45 -31.24
CA PRO A 46 14.76 12.35 -29.84
C PRO A 46 13.60 11.93 -28.92
N PHE A 47 12.43 12.55 -29.08
CA PHE A 47 11.25 12.26 -28.28
C PHE A 47 10.72 10.85 -28.49
N TRP A 48 10.68 10.36 -29.74
CA TRP A 48 10.25 8.99 -30.03
C TRP A 48 11.18 7.93 -29.44
N ARG A 49 12.49 8.17 -29.48
CA ARG A 49 13.48 7.26 -28.88
C ARG A 49 13.28 7.15 -27.37
N ASP A 50 13.14 8.29 -26.70
CA ASP A 50 13.02 8.34 -25.24
C ASP A 50 11.65 7.78 -24.78
N PHE A 51 10.59 8.05 -25.54
CA PHE A 51 9.27 7.40 -25.34
C PHE A 51 9.38 5.87 -25.38
N HIS A 52 9.98 5.30 -26.43
CA HIS A 52 10.14 3.85 -26.54
C HIS A 52 10.99 3.26 -25.42
N TYR A 53 12.05 3.95 -25.01
CA TYR A 53 12.90 3.54 -23.89
C TYR A 53 12.09 3.44 -22.58
N HIS A 54 11.34 4.48 -22.22
CA HIS A 54 10.54 4.49 -20.99
C HIS A 54 9.35 3.54 -21.03
N GLN A 55 8.72 3.37 -22.20
CA GLN A 55 7.63 2.42 -22.37
C GLN A 55 8.09 0.96 -22.22
N SER A 56 9.31 0.64 -22.69
CA SER A 56 9.88 -0.71 -22.54
C SER A 56 10.30 -1.02 -21.09
N LEU A 57 10.77 -0.03 -20.34
CA LEU A 57 11.19 -0.22 -18.94
C LEU A 57 10.01 -0.18 -17.95
N SER A 58 9.03 0.68 -18.21
CA SER A 58 7.96 1.00 -17.26
C SER A 58 6.65 1.31 -18.01
N PRO A 59 5.88 0.28 -18.37
CA PRO A 59 4.61 0.48 -19.06
C PRO A 59 3.68 1.36 -18.21
N GLY A 60 3.26 2.51 -18.75
CA GLY A 60 2.36 3.43 -18.07
C GLY A 60 3.03 4.46 -17.14
N SER A 61 4.36 4.60 -17.19
CA SER A 61 5.04 5.68 -16.47
C SER A 61 4.61 7.06 -16.98
N THR A 62 4.53 8.02 -16.06
CA THR A 62 4.19 9.41 -16.36
C THR A 62 5.19 10.05 -17.32
N GLU A 63 6.45 9.63 -17.24
CA GLU A 63 7.56 10.05 -18.06
C GLU A 63 7.34 9.66 -19.53
N ALA A 64 6.93 8.40 -19.78
CA ALA A 64 6.59 7.95 -21.13
C ALA A 64 5.45 8.81 -21.73
N LEU A 65 4.42 9.10 -20.94
CA LEU A 65 3.32 9.95 -21.40
C LEU A 65 3.78 11.37 -21.73
N MET A 66 4.70 11.95 -20.95
CA MET A 66 5.26 13.27 -21.22
C MET A 66 6.07 13.29 -22.54
N PHE A 67 6.94 12.30 -22.77
CA PHE A 67 7.73 12.22 -24.01
C PHE A 67 6.85 12.02 -25.25
N PHE A 68 5.80 11.20 -25.14
CA PHE A 68 4.79 11.08 -26.20
C PHE A 68 4.10 12.41 -26.48
N GLY A 69 3.69 13.12 -25.42
CA GLY A 69 3.08 14.45 -25.51
C GLY A 69 3.99 15.47 -26.20
N PHE A 70 5.28 15.51 -25.85
CA PHE A 70 6.25 16.40 -26.48
C PHE A 70 6.51 16.05 -27.95
N GLY A 71 6.61 14.76 -28.28
CA GLY A 71 6.73 14.30 -29.67
C GLY A 71 5.54 14.72 -30.52
N LEU A 72 4.32 14.53 -30.01
CA LEU A 72 3.09 14.96 -30.66
C LEU A 72 3.03 16.49 -30.81
N PHE A 73 3.30 17.24 -29.74
CA PHE A 73 3.33 18.70 -29.76
C PHE A 73 4.31 19.24 -30.81
N THR A 74 5.52 18.67 -30.85
CA THR A 74 6.55 19.04 -31.84
C THR A 74 6.07 18.80 -33.27
N ALA A 75 5.43 17.66 -33.54
CA ALA A 75 4.85 17.37 -34.85
C ALA A 75 3.73 18.35 -35.23
N LEU A 76 2.86 18.73 -34.28
CA LEU A 76 1.79 19.70 -34.51
C LEU A 76 2.34 21.11 -34.79
N VAL A 77 3.32 21.57 -34.02
CA VAL A 77 4.00 22.86 -34.26
C VAL A 77 4.67 22.86 -35.64
N PHE A 78 5.31 21.75 -36.02
CA PHE A 78 5.90 21.62 -37.35
C PHE A 78 4.84 21.76 -38.46
N VAL A 79 3.71 21.06 -38.35
CA VAL A 79 2.58 21.20 -39.28
C VAL A 79 2.05 22.64 -39.31
N LEU A 80 1.89 23.28 -38.14
CA LEU A 80 1.42 24.66 -38.02
C LEU A 80 2.30 25.62 -38.83
N VAL A 81 3.61 25.56 -38.60
CA VAL A 81 4.59 26.43 -39.24
C VAL A 81 4.65 26.21 -40.74
N VAL A 82 4.77 24.94 -41.18
CA VAL A 82 4.84 24.59 -42.60
C VAL A 82 3.57 25.03 -43.34
N GLN A 83 2.39 24.70 -42.82
CA GLN A 83 1.12 25.09 -43.46
C GLN A 83 0.97 26.61 -43.53
N THR A 84 1.23 27.31 -42.43
CA THR A 84 1.10 28.77 -42.35
C THR A 84 2.04 29.44 -43.36
N LEU A 85 3.32 29.07 -43.38
CA LEU A 85 4.31 29.69 -44.26
C LEU A 85 4.07 29.35 -45.73
N CYS A 86 3.75 28.10 -46.07
CA CYS A 86 3.48 27.71 -47.45
C CYS A 86 2.24 28.42 -48.02
N VAL A 87 1.14 28.45 -47.25
CA VAL A 87 -0.11 29.09 -47.70
C VAL A 87 0.07 30.60 -47.80
N TRP A 88 0.71 31.25 -46.81
CA TRP A 88 0.96 32.68 -46.85
C TRP A 88 1.89 33.08 -48.02
N ARG A 89 3.00 32.37 -48.21
CA ARG A 89 4.04 32.76 -49.18
C ARG A 89 3.74 32.35 -50.62
N TRP A 90 3.13 31.18 -50.80
CA TRP A 90 2.88 30.59 -52.13
C TRP A 90 1.41 30.43 -52.48
N GLY A 91 0.48 30.68 -51.56
CA GLY A 91 -0.95 30.46 -51.76
C GLY A 91 -1.34 28.99 -51.82
N ALA A 92 -0.42 28.05 -51.56
CA ALA A 92 -0.67 26.62 -51.55
C ALA A 92 0.54 25.87 -50.94
N THR A 93 0.29 24.69 -50.41
CA THR A 93 1.34 23.73 -50.06
C THR A 93 1.96 23.08 -51.30
N PRO A 94 3.17 22.51 -51.21
CA PRO A 94 3.83 21.87 -52.36
C PRO A 94 2.96 20.83 -53.07
N GLY A 95 2.28 19.95 -52.33
CA GLY A 95 1.34 18.97 -52.87
C GLY A 95 0.16 19.64 -53.58
N LYS A 96 -0.45 20.67 -52.96
CA LYS A 96 -1.51 21.45 -53.61
C LYS A 96 -1.03 22.10 -54.91
N LYS A 97 0.22 22.60 -54.97
CA LYS A 97 0.81 23.15 -56.20
C LYS A 97 0.95 22.10 -57.30
N VAL A 98 1.42 20.89 -56.96
CA VAL A 98 1.55 19.77 -57.93
C VAL A 98 0.21 19.43 -58.57
N PHE A 99 -0.88 19.44 -57.79
CA PHE A 99 -2.24 19.19 -58.29
C PHE A 99 -2.95 20.43 -58.84
N LEU A 100 -2.24 21.54 -59.07
CA LEU A 100 -2.77 22.80 -59.60
C LEU A 100 -3.90 23.40 -58.74
N LEU A 101 -3.83 23.20 -57.43
CA LEU A 101 -4.73 23.76 -56.44
C LEU A 101 -4.15 25.04 -55.84
N GLU A 102 -5.02 26.01 -55.56
CA GLU A 102 -4.66 27.27 -54.93
C GLU A 102 -5.65 27.60 -53.82
N VAL A 103 -5.13 28.10 -52.71
CA VAL A 103 -5.90 28.60 -51.59
C VAL A 103 -6.04 30.11 -51.76
N VAL A 104 -7.29 30.55 -51.96
CA VAL A 104 -7.63 31.96 -52.13
C VAL A 104 -8.61 32.38 -51.05
N HIS A 105 -8.62 33.67 -50.75
CA HIS A 105 -9.67 34.29 -49.95
C HIS A 105 -11.02 34.13 -50.66
N VAL A 106 -12.14 34.15 -49.92
CA VAL A 106 -13.49 34.11 -50.52
C VAL A 106 -13.69 35.25 -51.54
N ASN A 107 -13.02 36.39 -51.33
CA ASN A 107 -13.03 37.55 -52.24
C ASN A 107 -12.04 37.44 -53.41
N GLY A 108 -11.35 36.31 -53.59
CA GLY A 108 -10.41 36.07 -54.71
C GLY A 108 -8.97 36.55 -54.49
N GLY A 109 -8.68 37.25 -53.39
CA GLY A 109 -7.33 37.68 -53.01
C GLY A 109 -6.46 36.57 -52.40
N ARG A 110 -5.19 36.88 -52.14
CA ARG A 110 -4.32 36.01 -51.32
C ARG A 110 -4.71 36.10 -49.84
N LEU A 111 -4.47 35.02 -49.10
CA LEU A 111 -4.65 35.04 -47.65
C LEU A 111 -3.60 35.91 -46.98
N THR A 112 -4.02 36.62 -45.93
CA THR A 112 -3.08 37.26 -45.00
C THR A 112 -2.34 36.21 -44.17
N LEU A 113 -1.26 36.60 -43.49
CA LEU A 113 -0.53 35.71 -42.57
C LEU A 113 -1.45 35.24 -41.44
N GLY A 114 -2.25 36.14 -40.87
CA GLY A 114 -3.23 35.82 -39.83
C GLY A 114 -4.27 34.81 -40.28
N GLN A 115 -4.85 34.97 -41.47
CA GLN A 115 -5.79 34.01 -42.05
C GLN A 115 -5.13 32.65 -42.34
N SER A 116 -3.87 32.65 -42.79
CA SER A 116 -3.13 31.41 -43.04
C SER A 116 -2.84 30.67 -41.73
N PHE A 117 -2.54 31.41 -40.66
CA PHE A 117 -2.32 30.87 -39.32
C PHE A 117 -3.60 30.33 -38.68
N THR A 118 -4.72 31.06 -38.74
CA THR A 118 -6.02 30.59 -38.23
C THR A 118 -6.49 29.34 -38.98
N ARG A 119 -6.28 29.30 -40.30
CA ARG A 119 -6.50 28.10 -41.12
C ARG A 119 -5.69 26.91 -40.62
N ALA A 120 -4.40 27.09 -40.37
CA ALA A 120 -3.52 26.02 -39.90
C ALA A 120 -3.88 25.54 -38.48
N CYS A 121 -4.25 26.45 -37.57
CA CYS A 121 -4.74 26.11 -36.24
C CYS A 121 -6.03 25.28 -36.30
N ALA A 122 -7.01 25.71 -37.11
CA ALA A 122 -8.24 24.98 -37.31
C ALA A 122 -7.97 23.58 -37.90
N GLN A 123 -7.06 23.46 -38.87
CA GLN A 123 -6.67 22.18 -39.43
C GLN A 123 -6.01 21.26 -38.38
N ILE A 124 -5.19 21.79 -37.46
CA ILE A 124 -4.63 21.01 -36.35
C ILE A 124 -5.73 20.51 -35.42
N PHE A 125 -6.70 21.36 -35.10
CA PHE A 125 -7.86 20.95 -34.30
C PHE A 125 -8.66 19.84 -34.99
N GLU A 126 -8.83 19.91 -36.30
CA GLU A 126 -9.47 18.83 -37.08
C GLU A 126 -8.68 17.52 -36.98
N ILE A 127 -7.34 17.58 -37.08
CA ILE A 127 -6.47 16.40 -36.93
C ILE A 127 -6.58 15.79 -35.53
N LEU A 128 -6.58 16.62 -34.48
CA LEU A 128 -6.79 16.18 -33.09
C LEU A 128 -8.16 15.53 -32.89
N CYS A 129 -9.18 16.00 -33.63
CA CYS A 129 -10.51 15.39 -33.70
C CYS A 129 -10.58 14.24 -34.73
N PHE A 130 -9.49 13.52 -34.97
CA PHE A 130 -9.39 12.37 -35.88
C PHE A 130 -9.79 12.66 -37.34
N ALA A 131 -9.55 13.90 -37.81
CA ALA A 131 -9.95 14.39 -39.12
C ALA A 131 -11.46 14.29 -39.41
N ILE A 132 -12.29 14.07 -38.39
CA ILE A 132 -13.74 13.95 -38.56
C ILE A 132 -14.32 15.25 -39.13
N PRO A 133 -13.99 16.46 -38.63
CA PRO A 133 -14.54 17.68 -39.22
C PRO A 133 -14.02 17.98 -40.64
N CYS A 134 -12.90 17.38 -41.08
CA CYS A 134 -12.44 17.48 -42.47
C CYS A 134 -13.44 16.85 -43.45
N LEU A 135 -14.21 15.84 -43.02
CA LEU A 135 -15.20 15.14 -43.86
C LEU A 135 -16.33 16.07 -44.31
N GLU A 136 -16.45 17.25 -43.71
CA GLU A 136 -17.46 18.24 -44.08
C GLU A 136 -17.30 18.72 -45.52
N VAL A 137 -16.08 18.62 -46.07
CA VAL A 137 -15.79 18.85 -47.49
C VAL A 137 -16.69 18.06 -48.43
N VAL A 138 -17.19 16.89 -47.99
CA VAL A 138 -18.08 16.02 -48.78
C VAL A 138 -19.55 16.41 -48.62
N SER A 139 -19.91 17.10 -47.54
CA SER A 139 -21.30 17.49 -47.25
C SER A 139 -21.65 18.93 -47.61
N HIS A 140 -20.65 19.83 -47.60
CA HIS A 140 -20.90 21.26 -47.79
C HIS A 140 -21.13 21.57 -49.27
N PRO A 141 -22.15 22.37 -49.65
CA PRO A 141 -22.44 22.69 -51.05
C PRO A 141 -21.24 23.27 -51.81
N GLU A 142 -20.46 24.12 -51.14
CA GLU A 142 -19.22 24.72 -51.70
C GLU A 142 -17.96 23.85 -51.53
N ARG A 143 -18.08 22.64 -50.99
CA ARG A 143 -16.97 21.77 -50.56
C ARG A 143 -15.91 22.53 -49.75
N ARG A 144 -16.34 23.31 -48.75
CA ARG A 144 -15.45 24.06 -47.85
C ARG A 144 -15.36 23.34 -46.50
N PRO A 145 -14.19 22.76 -46.14
CA PRO A 145 -13.99 22.19 -44.80
C PRO A 145 -14.04 23.26 -43.72
N TRP A 146 -14.11 22.86 -42.46
CA TRP A 146 -14.25 23.76 -41.33
C TRP A 146 -13.09 24.77 -41.21
N HIS A 147 -11.84 24.33 -41.41
CA HIS A 147 -10.67 25.21 -41.45
C HIS A 147 -10.71 26.25 -42.59
N ASP A 148 -11.33 25.94 -43.74
CA ASP A 148 -11.52 26.89 -44.84
C ASP A 148 -12.53 27.98 -44.45
N ARG A 149 -13.60 27.61 -43.74
CA ARG A 149 -14.65 28.53 -43.33
C ARG A 149 -14.17 29.49 -42.26
N LEU A 150 -13.47 28.99 -41.24
CA LEU A 150 -12.91 29.81 -40.16
C LEU A 150 -11.89 30.84 -40.66
N ALA A 151 -11.14 30.50 -41.71
CA ALA A 151 -10.14 31.38 -42.30
C ALA A 151 -10.66 32.21 -43.48
N GLU A 152 -11.97 32.18 -43.76
CA GLU A 152 -12.60 32.84 -44.92
C GLU A 152 -11.86 32.55 -46.23
N SER A 153 -11.46 31.29 -46.39
CA SER A 153 -10.71 30.81 -47.54
C SER A 153 -11.44 29.71 -48.28
N ARG A 154 -10.99 29.45 -49.51
CA ARG A 154 -11.47 28.36 -50.34
C ARG A 154 -10.35 27.81 -51.21
N VAL A 155 -10.40 26.51 -51.48
CA VAL A 155 -9.48 25.85 -52.42
C VAL A 155 -10.10 25.83 -53.81
N ILE A 156 -9.45 26.51 -54.76
CA ILE A 156 -9.81 26.53 -56.18
C ILE A 156 -8.87 25.63 -56.98
N THR A 157 -9.35 25.05 -58.07
CA THR A 157 -8.52 24.33 -59.04
C THR A 157 -8.24 25.22 -60.25
N ARG A 158 -7.02 25.14 -60.79
CA ARG A 158 -6.68 25.75 -62.09
C ARG A 158 -6.97 24.83 -63.27
N LYS A 159 -7.37 23.57 -63.02
CA LYS A 159 -7.80 22.65 -64.08
C LYS A 159 -9.16 23.09 -64.62
N GLU A 160 -9.35 23.00 -65.93
CA GLU A 160 -10.64 23.21 -66.58
C GLU A 160 -11.57 22.02 -66.28
N GLN A 161 -12.20 22.04 -65.11
CA GLN A 161 -13.17 21.02 -64.70
C GLN A 161 -14.44 21.70 -64.19
N LYS A 162 -15.59 21.11 -64.52
CA LYS A 162 -16.89 21.58 -64.00
C LYS A 162 -16.97 21.26 -62.52
N PHE A 163 -17.40 22.24 -61.73
CA PHE A 163 -17.66 22.03 -60.31
C PHE A 163 -18.87 21.13 -60.12
N GLU A 164 -18.65 19.97 -59.49
CA GLU A 164 -19.71 19.06 -59.08
C GLU A 164 -20.03 19.29 -57.59
N ALA A 165 -21.19 19.88 -57.32
CA ALA A 165 -21.75 19.95 -55.98
C ALA A 165 -21.91 18.52 -55.40
N PRO A 166 -21.78 18.33 -54.08
CA PRO A 166 -21.95 17.02 -53.48
C PRO A 166 -23.36 16.47 -53.72
N HIS A 167 -23.47 15.16 -53.87
CA HIS A 167 -24.77 14.54 -54.08
C HIS A 167 -25.63 14.69 -52.82
N ALA A 168 -26.96 14.85 -52.97
CA ALA A 168 -27.86 15.06 -51.83
C ALA A 168 -27.80 13.91 -50.80
N LEU A 169 -27.56 12.68 -51.27
CA LEU A 169 -27.37 11.50 -50.41
C LEU A 169 -26.07 11.59 -49.58
N GLU A 170 -24.97 12.05 -50.17
CA GLU A 170 -23.70 12.25 -49.45
C GLU A 170 -23.88 13.27 -48.32
N SER A 171 -24.49 14.41 -48.65
CA SER A 171 -24.74 15.48 -47.68
C SER A 171 -25.60 15.01 -46.49
N ARG A 172 -26.63 14.19 -46.75
CA ARG A 172 -27.46 13.59 -45.69
C ARG A 172 -26.69 12.55 -44.87
N PHE A 173 -25.90 11.70 -45.52
CA PHE A 173 -25.11 10.67 -44.85
C PHE A 173 -24.11 11.29 -43.86
N PHE A 174 -23.31 12.25 -44.30
CA PHE A 174 -22.32 12.90 -43.44
C PHE A 174 -22.97 13.72 -42.32
N ARG A 175 -24.08 14.41 -42.59
CA ARG A 175 -24.83 15.10 -41.53
C ARG A 175 -25.27 14.13 -40.43
N ASN A 176 -25.82 12.97 -40.80
CA ASN A 176 -26.22 11.95 -39.84
C ASN A 176 -25.01 11.33 -39.13
N LEU A 177 -23.88 11.15 -39.82
CA LEU A 177 -22.63 10.67 -39.24
C LEU A 177 -22.12 11.62 -38.16
N TYR A 178 -22.12 12.94 -38.41
CA TYR A 178 -21.74 13.95 -37.41
C TYR A 178 -22.64 13.93 -36.19
N TRP A 179 -23.97 13.85 -36.40
CA TRP A 179 -24.93 13.74 -35.29
C TRP A 179 -24.72 12.46 -34.47
N GLY A 180 -24.50 11.32 -35.14
CA GLY A 180 -24.23 10.04 -34.47
C GLY A 180 -22.94 10.06 -33.67
N PHE A 181 -21.86 10.60 -34.26
CA PHE A 181 -20.58 10.73 -33.58
C PHE A 181 -20.65 11.71 -32.39
N GLY A 182 -21.29 12.88 -32.58
CA GLY A 182 -21.50 13.86 -31.52
C GLY A 182 -22.32 13.30 -30.35
N LEU A 183 -23.39 12.56 -30.62
CA LEU A 183 -24.19 11.88 -29.60
C LEU A 183 -23.36 10.81 -28.87
N SER A 184 -22.57 10.02 -29.60
CA SER A 184 -21.71 9.00 -29.02
C SER A 184 -20.67 9.61 -28.07
N LEU A 185 -19.96 10.67 -28.51
CA LEU A 185 -19.00 11.38 -27.66
C LEU A 185 -19.66 11.96 -26.40
N PHE A 186 -20.87 12.52 -26.52
CA PHE A 186 -21.60 13.05 -25.38
C PHE A 186 -21.94 11.95 -24.35
N VAL A 187 -22.43 10.79 -24.81
CA VAL A 187 -22.73 9.65 -23.92
C VAL A 187 -21.45 9.14 -23.24
N PHE A 188 -20.35 8.99 -23.97
CA PHE A 188 -19.07 8.55 -23.39
C PHE A 188 -18.50 9.58 -22.40
N ALA A 189 -18.57 10.87 -22.71
CA ALA A 189 -18.13 11.92 -21.79
C ALA A 189 -18.98 11.93 -20.51
N PHE A 190 -20.30 11.78 -20.63
CA PHE A 190 -21.19 11.70 -19.48
C PHE A 190 -20.90 10.47 -18.61
N ALA A 191 -20.76 9.29 -19.22
CA ALA A 191 -20.39 8.05 -18.52
C ALA A 191 -19.00 8.15 -17.85
N GLY A 192 -18.03 8.76 -18.53
CA GLY A 192 -16.71 9.02 -17.98
C GLY A 192 -16.74 9.94 -16.76
N LEU A 193 -17.54 11.01 -16.82
CA LEU A 193 -17.73 11.95 -15.71
C LEU A 193 -18.46 11.31 -14.52
N THR A 194 -19.49 10.49 -14.75
CA THR A 194 -20.18 9.77 -13.68
C THR A 194 -19.26 8.75 -13.02
N GLN A 195 -18.46 8.03 -13.80
CA GLN A 195 -17.46 7.08 -13.27
C GLN A 195 -16.35 7.80 -12.50
N LEU A 196 -15.83 8.92 -13.01
CA LEU A 196 -14.85 9.74 -12.30
C LEU A 196 -15.42 10.26 -10.98
N ARG A 197 -16.66 10.77 -10.98
CA ARG A 197 -17.35 11.22 -9.76
C ARG A 197 -17.50 10.07 -8.75
N HIS A 198 -17.81 8.86 -9.22
CA HIS A 198 -17.89 7.68 -8.36
C HIS A 198 -16.52 7.32 -7.75
N GLN A 199 -15.45 7.33 -8.56
CA GLN A 199 -14.07 7.06 -8.08
C GLN A 199 -13.58 8.11 -7.08
N VAL A 200 -13.90 9.39 -7.30
CA VAL A 200 -13.58 10.47 -6.37
C VAL A 200 -14.35 10.32 -5.06
N LYS A 201 -15.65 9.99 -5.13
CA LYS A 201 -16.47 9.75 -3.94
C LYS A 201 -15.97 8.57 -3.11
N LEU A 202 -15.48 7.52 -3.76
CA LEU A 202 -14.89 6.37 -3.07
C LEU A 202 -13.47 6.62 -2.54
N GLY A 203 -12.87 7.79 -2.80
CA GLY A 203 -11.50 8.10 -2.39
C GLY A 203 -10.44 7.20 -3.05
N ALA A 204 -10.79 6.44 -4.09
CA ALA A 204 -9.94 5.41 -4.68
C ALA A 204 -8.63 5.98 -5.26
N LEU A 205 -8.70 7.20 -5.81
CA LEU A 205 -7.53 7.91 -6.34
C LEU A 205 -6.53 8.28 -5.24
N LYS A 206 -7.01 8.68 -4.05
CA LYS A 206 -6.15 9.01 -2.91
C LYS A 206 -5.60 7.76 -2.22
N ARG A 207 -6.40 6.69 -2.10
CA ARG A 207 -5.96 5.45 -1.42
C ARG A 207 -4.73 4.85 -2.09
N GLY A 208 -4.72 4.72 -3.42
CA GLY A 208 -3.58 4.13 -4.12
C GLY A 208 -2.29 4.94 -3.98
N GLU A 209 -2.40 6.28 -3.89
CA GLU A 209 -1.25 7.15 -3.63
C GLU A 209 -0.77 7.04 -2.18
N LEU A 210 -1.68 6.98 -1.21
CA LEU A 210 -1.36 6.82 0.21
C LEU A 210 -0.75 5.45 0.53
N GLU A 211 -1.24 4.38 -0.11
CA GLU A 211 -0.64 3.03 -0.01
C GLU A 211 0.77 3.02 -0.60
N LYS A 212 0.98 3.66 -1.76
CA LYS A 212 2.31 3.78 -2.38
C LYS A 212 3.29 4.57 -1.52
N ASN A 213 2.80 5.54 -0.76
CA ASN A 213 3.60 6.35 0.17
C ASN A 213 3.74 5.71 1.57
N ALA A 214 3.32 4.44 1.73
CA ALA A 214 3.35 3.70 3.01
C ALA A 214 2.61 4.40 4.17
N TYR A 215 1.62 5.25 3.86
CA TYR A 215 0.80 5.91 4.87
C TYR A 215 -0.34 4.99 5.36
N LEU A 216 -0.87 4.16 4.46
CA LEU A 216 -1.88 3.14 4.74
C LEU A 216 -1.25 1.75 4.81
N CYS A 217 -1.92 0.83 5.49
CA CYS A 217 -1.43 -0.53 5.65
C CYS A 217 -1.39 -1.29 4.33
N GLU A 218 -0.23 -1.83 3.97
CA GLU A 218 -0.07 -2.63 2.77
C GLU A 218 -0.76 -3.99 2.93
N THR A 219 -1.83 -4.21 2.17
CA THR A 219 -2.47 -5.52 2.04
C THR A 219 -1.96 -6.21 0.78
N LYS A 220 -1.23 -7.31 0.94
CA LYS A 220 -0.77 -8.11 -0.20
C LYS A 220 -1.93 -8.84 -0.89
N THR A 221 -2.98 -9.17 -0.15
CA THR A 221 -4.15 -9.88 -0.67
C THR A 221 -5.39 -9.00 -0.76
N LYS A 222 -6.25 -9.29 -1.75
CA LYS A 222 -7.59 -8.69 -1.82
C LYS A 222 -8.44 -9.33 -0.73
N ILE A 223 -8.84 -8.53 0.24
CA ILE A 223 -9.71 -8.96 1.34
C ILE A 223 -11.13 -9.15 0.79
N PRO A 224 -11.68 -10.38 0.82
CA PRO A 224 -13.05 -10.61 0.38
C PRO A 224 -14.05 -10.02 1.37
N ALA A 225 -15.26 -9.71 0.90
CA ALA A 225 -16.37 -9.41 1.82
C ALA A 225 -16.64 -10.64 2.70
N HIS A 226 -16.85 -10.43 4.00
CA HIS A 226 -17.09 -11.48 4.97
C HIS A 226 -18.29 -11.13 5.85
N SER A 227 -19.09 -12.12 6.24
CA SER A 227 -20.19 -11.98 7.21
C SER A 227 -21.20 -10.84 6.96
N GLY A 228 -21.48 -10.54 5.68
CA GLY A 228 -22.41 -9.47 5.30
C GLY A 228 -21.84 -8.06 5.39
N MET A 229 -20.55 -7.90 5.68
CA MET A 229 -19.86 -6.61 5.66
C MET A 229 -19.51 -6.19 4.23
N THR A 230 -19.44 -4.88 4.03
CA THR A 230 -18.86 -4.34 2.79
C THR A 230 -17.35 -4.58 2.75
N THR A 231 -16.75 -4.57 1.56
CA THR A 231 -15.30 -4.78 1.41
C THR A 231 -14.46 -3.78 2.20
N ALA A 232 -14.98 -2.57 2.41
CA ALA A 232 -14.30 -1.54 3.19
C ALA A 232 -14.37 -1.81 4.71
N GLN A 233 -15.52 -2.27 5.21
CA GLN A 233 -15.67 -2.70 6.61
C GLN A 233 -14.83 -3.93 6.92
N ALA A 234 -14.88 -4.95 6.04
CA ALA A 234 -14.06 -6.16 6.16
C ALA A 234 -12.56 -5.83 6.21
N ARG A 235 -12.10 -4.81 5.46
CA ARG A 235 -10.71 -4.34 5.54
C ARG A 235 -10.36 -3.79 6.93
N LEU A 236 -11.22 -2.98 7.53
CA LEU A 236 -10.98 -2.42 8.87
C LEU A 236 -10.97 -3.52 9.94
N ASP A 237 -11.92 -4.45 9.87
CA ASP A 237 -11.93 -5.64 10.76
C ASP A 237 -10.66 -6.48 10.58
N PHE A 238 -10.23 -6.73 9.36
CA PHE A 238 -9.00 -7.47 9.08
C PHE A 238 -7.75 -6.75 9.64
N MET A 239 -7.69 -5.43 9.55
CA MET A 239 -6.57 -4.65 10.10
C MET A 239 -6.55 -4.69 11.62
N LEU A 240 -7.72 -4.56 12.24
CA LEU A 240 -7.85 -4.71 13.69
C LEU A 240 -7.48 -6.13 14.13
N ALA A 241 -7.87 -7.16 13.38
CA ALA A 241 -7.46 -8.54 13.63
C ALA A 241 -5.95 -8.75 13.50
N GLN A 242 -5.29 -8.11 12.53
CA GLN A 242 -3.84 -8.15 12.40
C GLN A 242 -3.11 -7.43 13.54
N PHE A 243 -3.66 -6.30 13.98
CA PHE A 243 -3.16 -5.59 15.16
C PHE A 243 -3.29 -6.44 16.41
N GLU A 244 -4.44 -7.07 16.62
CA GLU A 244 -4.62 -8.04 17.69
C GLU A 244 -3.66 -9.22 17.56
N ALA A 245 -3.38 -9.72 16.35
CA ALA A 245 -2.37 -10.75 16.13
C ALA A 245 -0.92 -10.27 16.32
N GLY A 246 -0.68 -9.00 16.65
CA GLY A 246 0.66 -8.42 16.83
C GLY A 246 1.43 -8.21 15.52
N LYS A 247 0.75 -8.27 14.37
CA LYS A 247 1.36 -8.17 13.03
C LYS A 247 1.30 -6.77 12.42
N ALA A 248 0.32 -5.96 12.83
CA ALA A 248 0.18 -4.60 12.34
C ALA A 248 0.71 -3.59 13.36
N GLU A 249 1.45 -2.61 12.88
CA GLU A 249 1.90 -1.49 13.69
C GLU A 249 0.72 -0.59 14.10
N ARG A 250 0.83 0.00 15.29
CA ARG A 250 -0.18 0.91 15.83
C ARG A 250 -0.44 2.11 14.91
N GLU A 251 0.62 2.74 14.41
CA GLU A 251 0.54 3.91 13.52
C GLU A 251 -0.19 3.59 12.22
N CYS A 252 0.08 2.41 11.67
CA CYS A 252 -0.58 1.89 10.47
C CYS A 252 -2.10 1.79 10.65
N LEU A 253 -2.54 1.15 11.75
CA LEU A 253 -3.96 0.99 12.05
C LEU A 253 -4.65 2.33 12.35
N GLU A 254 -3.94 3.25 13.01
CA GLU A 254 -4.42 4.61 13.29
C GLU A 254 -4.67 5.40 12.00
N ASN A 255 -3.72 5.36 11.06
CA ASN A 255 -3.85 6.02 9.75
C ASN A 255 -5.00 5.44 8.92
N GLU A 256 -5.23 4.12 8.97
CA GLU A 256 -6.34 3.48 8.25
C GLU A 256 -7.70 3.90 8.84
N ALA A 257 -7.80 4.00 10.17
CA ALA A 257 -8.99 4.49 10.84
C ALA A 257 -9.25 5.97 10.51
N ASP A 258 -8.23 6.82 10.53
CA ASP A 258 -8.37 8.22 10.15
C ASP A 258 -8.83 8.36 8.70
N PHE A 259 -8.22 7.63 7.78
CA PHE A 259 -8.66 7.66 6.40
C PHE A 259 -10.14 7.28 6.25
N ALA A 260 -10.61 6.27 6.99
CA ALA A 260 -12.02 5.89 7.00
C ALA A 260 -12.94 6.97 7.60
N ILE A 261 -12.52 7.67 8.65
CA ILE A 261 -13.28 8.81 9.22
C ILE A 261 -13.35 9.97 8.21
N TRP A 262 -12.22 10.30 7.58
CA TRP A 262 -12.11 11.42 6.64
C TRP A 262 -12.87 11.20 5.34
N THR A 263 -13.02 9.95 4.90
CA THR A 263 -13.81 9.64 3.68
C THR A 263 -15.31 9.78 3.87
N GLN A 264 -15.80 9.95 5.12
CA GLN A 264 -17.22 10.16 5.47
C GLN A 264 -18.17 9.11 4.89
N ALA A 265 -17.67 7.89 4.64
CA ALA A 265 -18.53 6.77 4.30
C ALA A 265 -19.19 6.28 5.60
N GLU A 266 -20.50 6.54 5.71
CA GLU A 266 -21.32 6.23 6.90
C GLU A 266 -21.12 4.79 7.39
N GLU A 267 -20.96 3.83 6.46
CA GLU A 267 -20.75 2.41 6.74
C GLU A 267 -19.41 2.10 7.42
N THR A 268 -18.33 2.79 7.09
CA THR A 268 -16.98 2.51 7.63
C THR A 268 -16.64 3.36 8.84
N GLN A 269 -17.32 4.49 9.01
CA GLN A 269 -17.03 5.45 10.06
C GLN A 269 -17.15 4.82 11.46
N ALA A 270 -18.18 4.01 11.69
CA ALA A 270 -18.36 3.37 12.99
C ALA A 270 -17.26 2.33 13.32
N TRP A 271 -16.77 1.59 12.32
CA TRP A 271 -15.62 0.69 12.47
C TRP A 271 -14.32 1.46 12.75
N ALA A 272 -14.15 2.61 12.13
CA ALA A 272 -12.99 3.47 12.37
C ALA A 272 -12.98 4.05 13.80
N HIS A 273 -14.14 4.46 14.31
CA HIS A 273 -14.28 4.88 15.72
C HIS A 273 -14.05 3.72 16.70
N LEU A 274 -14.47 2.50 16.35
CA LEU A 274 -14.17 1.30 17.14
C LEU A 274 -12.65 1.10 17.26
N ILE A 275 -11.95 1.20 16.12
CA ILE A 275 -10.48 1.06 16.07
C ILE A 275 -9.80 2.17 16.88
N ARG A 276 -10.22 3.43 16.73
CA ARG A 276 -9.70 4.57 17.52
C ARG A 276 -9.89 4.34 19.02
N GLY A 277 -11.07 3.85 19.42
CA GLY A 277 -11.35 3.46 20.80
C GLY A 277 -10.46 2.32 21.29
N ALA A 278 -10.30 1.26 20.49
CA ALA A 278 -9.44 0.12 20.80
C ALA A 278 -7.96 0.51 20.98
N LEU A 279 -7.44 1.38 20.12
CA LEU A 279 -6.07 1.90 20.21
C LEU A 279 -5.86 2.81 21.45
N ALA A 280 -6.90 3.53 21.86
CA ALA A 280 -6.86 4.41 23.03
C ALA A 280 -7.09 3.66 24.35
N ALA A 281 -7.75 2.49 24.32
CA ALA A 281 -7.98 1.66 25.50
C ALA A 281 -6.65 1.19 26.10
N LYS A 282 -6.43 1.53 27.38
CA LYS A 282 -5.29 1.02 28.15
C LYS A 282 -5.68 -0.33 28.74
N PRO A 283 -4.92 -1.41 28.51
CA PRO A 283 -5.31 -2.77 28.93
C PRO A 283 -5.54 -2.92 30.45
N ASP A 284 -4.90 -2.09 31.27
CA ASP A 284 -4.96 -2.19 32.74
C ASP A 284 -5.79 -1.09 33.43
N SER A 285 -6.34 -0.13 32.67
CA SER A 285 -7.07 1.00 33.25
C SER A 285 -8.56 0.71 33.33
N LYS A 286 -9.09 0.54 34.55
CA LYS A 286 -10.54 0.45 34.79
C LYS A 286 -11.28 1.76 34.49
N THR A 287 -10.57 2.87 34.41
CA THR A 287 -11.13 4.16 34.01
C THR A 287 -10.87 4.37 32.54
N THR A 288 -11.93 4.28 31.74
CA THR A 288 -11.93 4.75 30.36
C THR A 288 -11.89 6.27 30.36
N ASP A 289 -10.91 6.83 29.64
CA ASP A 289 -10.85 8.27 29.39
C ASP A 289 -12.13 8.68 28.62
N GLU A 290 -12.66 9.88 28.90
CA GLU A 290 -13.92 10.38 28.30
C GLU A 290 -13.88 10.35 26.77
N GLU A 291 -12.71 10.63 26.18
CA GLU A 291 -12.47 10.55 24.75
C GLU A 291 -12.67 9.12 24.22
N THR A 292 -12.09 8.12 24.89
CA THR A 292 -12.23 6.70 24.53
C THR A 292 -13.70 6.25 24.65
N ALA A 293 -14.41 6.70 25.68
CA ALA A 293 -15.84 6.44 25.83
C ALA A 293 -16.66 7.05 24.68
N ASN A 294 -16.33 8.27 24.25
CA ASN A 294 -16.96 8.93 23.11
C ASN A 294 -16.70 8.21 21.79
N GLN A 295 -15.49 7.67 21.58
CA GLN A 295 -15.19 6.85 20.39
C GLN A 295 -16.05 5.57 20.37
N PHE A 296 -16.17 4.86 21.50
CA PHE A 296 -17.02 3.67 21.57
C PHE A 296 -18.51 4.00 21.44
N ALA A 297 -18.97 5.15 21.94
CA ALA A 297 -20.33 5.64 21.74
C ALA A 297 -20.64 5.92 20.26
N GLN A 298 -19.68 6.47 19.51
CA GLN A 298 -19.82 6.69 18.06
C GLN A 298 -19.77 5.36 17.28
N ALA A 299 -18.97 4.41 17.74
CA ALA A 299 -18.90 3.06 17.16
C ALA A 299 -20.17 2.23 17.43
N CYS A 300 -20.79 2.43 18.60
CA CYS A 300 -21.96 1.70 19.06
C CYS A 300 -22.92 2.65 19.79
N PRO A 301 -23.89 3.24 19.08
CA PRO A 301 -24.88 4.15 19.68
C PRO A 301 -25.65 3.52 20.85
N ALA A 302 -25.89 2.20 20.77
CA ALA A 302 -26.58 1.43 21.82
C ALA A 302 -25.85 1.41 23.18
N LEU A 303 -24.58 1.82 23.28
CA LEU A 303 -23.89 1.99 24.57
C LEU A 303 -24.32 3.27 25.31
N THR A 304 -24.86 4.26 24.60
CA THR A 304 -25.28 5.53 25.20
C THR A 304 -26.72 5.54 25.67
N GLU A 305 -27.56 4.67 25.12
CA GLU A 305 -28.94 4.53 25.56
C GLU A 305 -28.94 3.91 26.97
N ALA A 306 -29.43 4.67 27.95
CA ALA A 306 -29.48 4.22 29.33
C ALA A 306 -30.16 2.85 29.40
N PRO A 307 -29.57 1.86 30.10
CA PRO A 307 -30.17 0.54 30.21
C PRO A 307 -31.57 0.70 30.79
N ASP A 308 -32.58 0.29 30.02
CA ASP A 308 -33.97 0.28 30.49
C ASP A 308 -34.03 -0.60 31.74
N GLU A 309 -34.21 0.02 32.91
CA GLU A 309 -34.17 -0.65 34.23
C GLU A 309 -35.22 -1.76 34.37
N THR A 310 -36.14 -1.86 33.41
CA THR A 310 -37.20 -2.88 33.37
C THR A 310 -36.79 -4.21 32.71
N ALA A 311 -35.61 -4.29 32.05
CA ALA A 311 -35.15 -5.51 31.38
C ALA A 311 -34.38 -6.46 32.34
N ALA A 312 -34.79 -7.74 32.37
CA ALA A 312 -34.27 -8.75 33.30
C ALA A 312 -32.74 -8.99 33.19
N PRO A 313 -32.04 -9.26 34.32
CA PRO A 313 -30.58 -9.25 34.40
C PRO A 313 -29.84 -10.40 33.70
N ALA A 314 -30.52 -11.44 33.22
CA ALA A 314 -29.89 -12.63 32.62
C ALA A 314 -29.90 -12.63 31.07
N GLY A 315 -30.34 -11.54 30.46
CA GLY A 315 -30.43 -11.40 29.01
C GLY A 315 -30.38 -9.94 28.60
N ARG A 316 -29.42 -9.16 29.13
CA ARG A 316 -29.04 -7.84 28.61
C ARG A 316 -28.41 -7.99 27.22
N GLY A 317 -29.15 -8.61 26.31
CA GLY A 317 -28.83 -8.70 24.91
C GLY A 317 -28.81 -7.31 24.31
N LEU A 318 -28.13 -7.19 23.18
CA LEU A 318 -28.12 -6.04 22.30
C LEU A 318 -29.50 -5.82 21.64
N ALA A 319 -30.58 -5.81 22.43
CA ALA A 319 -31.95 -5.66 21.95
C ALA A 319 -32.19 -4.33 21.20
N SER A 320 -31.28 -3.36 21.35
CA SER A 320 -31.30 -2.09 20.63
C SER A 320 -30.49 -2.09 19.32
N ALA A 321 -29.63 -3.09 19.06
CA ALA A 321 -28.87 -3.13 17.82
C ALA A 321 -29.82 -3.42 16.65
N LYS A 322 -29.85 -2.53 15.66
CA LYS A 322 -30.76 -2.65 14.52
C LYS A 322 -30.23 -3.60 13.45
N THR A 323 -28.93 -3.84 13.45
CA THR A 323 -28.23 -4.62 12.43
C THR A 323 -27.22 -5.58 13.06
N ALA A 324 -26.96 -6.69 12.39
CA ALA A 324 -25.96 -7.67 12.83
C ALA A 324 -24.54 -7.05 12.88
N ASP A 325 -24.23 -6.08 12.01
CA ASP A 325 -22.95 -5.36 12.03
C ASP A 325 -22.81 -4.46 13.27
N GLU A 326 -23.89 -3.75 13.64
CA GLU A 326 -23.91 -2.95 14.87
C GLU A 326 -23.75 -3.82 16.11
N GLU A 327 -24.41 -4.97 16.16
CA GLU A 327 -24.26 -5.93 17.25
C GLU A 327 -22.79 -6.35 17.45
N LEU A 328 -22.10 -6.68 16.36
CA LEU A 328 -20.68 -7.06 16.35
C LEU A 328 -19.76 -5.94 16.85
N ARG A 329 -19.97 -4.71 16.37
CA ARG A 329 -19.17 -3.55 16.80
C ARG A 329 -19.34 -3.27 18.29
N CYS A 330 -20.56 -3.40 18.79
CA CYS A 330 -20.87 -3.20 20.18
C CYS A 330 -20.28 -4.28 21.10
N GLU A 331 -20.28 -5.55 20.68
CA GLU A 331 -19.60 -6.64 21.40
C GLU A 331 -18.09 -6.37 21.52
N LEU A 332 -17.45 -5.98 20.41
CA LEU A 332 -16.03 -5.62 20.40
C LEU A 332 -15.75 -4.40 21.27
N ALA A 333 -16.61 -3.37 21.22
CA ALA A 333 -16.45 -2.18 22.05
C ALA A 333 -16.49 -2.52 23.55
N ARG A 334 -17.41 -3.39 23.99
CA ARG A 334 -17.48 -3.85 25.40
C ARG A 334 -16.24 -4.62 25.82
N TYR A 335 -15.73 -5.48 24.94
CA TYR A 335 -14.48 -6.19 25.18
C TYR A 335 -13.32 -5.21 25.43
N TYR A 336 -13.13 -4.20 24.56
CA TYR A 336 -12.08 -3.20 24.74
C TYR A 336 -12.31 -2.25 25.93
N GLN A 337 -13.55 -2.10 26.40
CA GLN A 337 -13.85 -1.38 27.66
C GLN A 337 -13.51 -2.20 28.92
N GLY A 338 -13.02 -3.43 28.78
CA GLY A 338 -12.58 -4.27 29.88
C GLY A 338 -13.63 -5.25 30.40
N ASP A 339 -14.75 -5.43 29.68
CA ASP A 339 -15.72 -6.47 30.01
C ASP A 339 -15.25 -7.83 29.49
N ALA A 340 -14.30 -8.43 30.24
CA ALA A 340 -13.67 -9.70 29.92
C ALA A 340 -14.66 -10.90 29.88
N GLN A 341 -15.89 -10.73 30.35
CA GLN A 341 -16.92 -11.78 30.30
C GLN A 341 -17.77 -11.75 29.03
N THR A 342 -17.58 -10.74 28.16
CA THR A 342 -18.31 -10.65 26.90
C THR A 342 -17.91 -11.82 25.99
N GLU A 343 -18.82 -12.76 25.75
CA GLU A 343 -18.67 -13.73 24.68
C GLU A 343 -18.78 -13.01 23.34
N ILE A 344 -17.64 -12.81 22.69
CA ILE A 344 -17.59 -12.20 21.36
C ILE A 344 -18.06 -13.23 20.37
N THR A 345 -18.87 -12.86 19.39
CA THR A 345 -19.29 -13.78 18.34
C THR A 345 -18.19 -14.02 17.30
N ASP A 346 -18.20 -15.20 16.67
CA ASP A 346 -17.17 -15.66 15.74
C ASP A 346 -17.37 -15.15 14.29
N ARG A 347 -18.16 -14.09 14.09
CA ARG A 347 -18.52 -13.61 12.74
C ARG A 347 -17.45 -12.70 12.13
N THR A 348 -16.56 -12.14 12.95
CA THR A 348 -15.50 -11.22 12.51
C THR A 348 -14.14 -11.86 12.68
N TRP A 349 -13.16 -11.45 11.87
CA TRP A 349 -11.79 -11.94 12.04
C TRP A 349 -11.23 -11.45 13.38
N THR A 350 -11.51 -10.20 13.77
CA THR A 350 -11.10 -9.68 15.08
C THR A 350 -11.69 -10.51 16.20
N GLY A 351 -12.99 -10.80 16.14
CA GLY A 351 -13.68 -11.59 17.17
C GLY A 351 -13.09 -13.00 17.30
N GLN A 352 -12.80 -13.66 16.17
CA GLN A 352 -12.16 -14.99 16.19
C GLN A 352 -10.74 -14.95 16.76
N ILE A 353 -9.94 -13.93 16.43
CA ILE A 353 -8.59 -13.75 17.01
C ILE A 353 -8.67 -13.50 18.51
N ILE A 354 -9.62 -12.69 18.97
CA ILE A 354 -9.82 -12.45 20.40
C ILE A 354 -10.30 -13.74 21.10
N GLN A 355 -11.24 -14.48 20.52
CA GLN A 355 -11.67 -15.78 21.04
C GLN A 355 -10.49 -16.75 21.16
N LEU A 356 -9.61 -16.82 20.14
CA LEU A 356 -8.39 -17.64 20.20
C LEU A 356 -7.48 -17.22 21.36
N LYS A 357 -7.28 -15.92 21.59
CA LYS A 357 -6.50 -15.40 22.71
C LYS A 357 -7.15 -15.74 24.06
N GLN A 358 -8.46 -15.54 24.20
CA GLN A 358 -9.20 -15.83 25.42
C GLN A 358 -9.21 -17.34 25.73
N ALA A 359 -9.47 -18.19 24.72
CA ALA A 359 -9.42 -19.64 24.84
C ALA A 359 -8.02 -20.10 25.28
N PHE A 360 -6.98 -19.52 24.67
CA PHE A 360 -5.61 -19.76 25.08
C PHE A 360 -5.38 -19.35 26.53
N GLN A 361 -5.72 -18.11 26.93
CA GLN A 361 -5.63 -17.62 28.31
C GLN A 361 -6.34 -18.51 29.34
N ARG A 362 -7.53 -19.02 29.00
CA ARG A 362 -8.31 -19.94 29.84
C ARG A 362 -7.69 -21.35 29.91
N GLY A 363 -6.78 -21.69 29.00
CA GLY A 363 -6.23 -23.02 28.84
C GLY A 363 -7.17 -24.01 28.16
N ASP A 364 -8.19 -23.53 27.45
CA ASP A 364 -9.09 -24.37 26.66
C ASP A 364 -8.49 -24.62 25.26
N PHE A 365 -7.55 -25.57 25.21
CA PHE A 365 -6.82 -25.89 23.99
C PHE A 365 -7.69 -26.59 22.93
N ASP A 366 -8.82 -27.21 23.32
CA ASP A 366 -9.74 -27.87 22.39
C ASP A 366 -10.59 -26.84 21.65
N GLU A 367 -10.96 -25.73 22.31
CA GLU A 367 -11.63 -24.60 21.67
C GLU A 367 -10.76 -23.95 20.59
N ILE A 368 -9.45 -23.80 20.83
CA ILE A 368 -8.52 -23.23 19.85
C ILE A 368 -8.53 -24.04 18.55
N GLY A 369 -8.45 -25.37 18.65
CA GLY A 369 -8.51 -26.25 17.49
C GLY A 369 -9.82 -26.12 16.71
N LYS A 370 -10.95 -25.96 17.43
CA LYS A 370 -12.26 -25.73 16.79
C LYS A 370 -12.30 -24.40 16.05
N VAL A 371 -11.87 -23.31 16.68
CA VAL A 371 -11.88 -21.97 16.07
C VAL A 371 -10.93 -21.90 14.87
N ALA A 372 -9.74 -22.52 14.99
CA ALA A 372 -8.76 -22.56 13.90
C ALA A 372 -9.28 -23.25 12.64
N VAL A 373 -10.08 -24.32 12.78
CA VAL A 373 -10.63 -25.09 11.65
C VAL A 373 -11.93 -24.50 11.10
N LYS A 374 -12.68 -23.74 11.90
CA LYS A 374 -14.06 -23.33 11.59
C LYS A 374 -14.17 -22.45 10.34
N ASN A 375 -13.19 -21.58 10.09
CA ASN A 375 -13.29 -20.57 9.04
C ASN A 375 -12.04 -20.51 8.14
N PRO A 376 -12.20 -20.14 6.85
CA PRO A 376 -11.06 -19.85 5.98
C PRO A 376 -10.40 -18.56 6.44
N TRP A 377 -9.14 -18.66 6.86
CA TRP A 377 -8.34 -17.52 7.29
C TRP A 377 -7.65 -16.85 6.09
N PRO A 378 -7.61 -15.51 6.03
CA PRO A 378 -6.73 -14.80 5.10
C PRO A 378 -5.28 -15.24 5.34
N LEU A 379 -4.46 -15.28 4.28
CA LEU A 379 -3.10 -15.82 4.34
C LEU A 379 -2.25 -15.16 5.44
N GLU A 380 -2.41 -13.85 5.61
CA GLU A 380 -1.69 -13.05 6.59
C GLU A 380 -2.08 -13.38 8.05
N LEU A 381 -3.30 -13.87 8.29
CA LEU A 381 -3.77 -14.30 9.62
C LEU A 381 -3.64 -15.80 9.84
N ALA A 382 -3.76 -16.61 8.79
CA ALA A 382 -3.70 -18.08 8.84
C ALA A 382 -2.45 -18.55 9.58
N ASP A 383 -1.34 -17.92 9.26
CA ASP A 383 -0.06 -18.05 9.90
C ASP A 383 -0.09 -17.91 11.44
N TYR A 384 -0.77 -16.89 11.97
CA TYR A 384 -0.87 -16.66 13.42
C TYR A 384 -1.74 -17.74 14.07
N VAL A 385 -2.86 -18.07 13.44
CA VAL A 385 -3.80 -19.08 13.93
C VAL A 385 -3.18 -20.47 13.97
N GLN A 386 -2.39 -20.82 12.95
CA GLN A 386 -1.61 -22.04 12.90
C GLN A 386 -0.57 -22.09 14.03
N GLU A 387 0.13 -20.98 14.28
CA GLU A 387 1.08 -20.87 15.39
C GLU A 387 0.40 -21.07 16.74
N MET A 388 -0.74 -20.41 16.97
CA MET A 388 -1.51 -20.59 18.21
C MET A 388 -2.03 -22.02 18.38
N SER A 389 -2.44 -22.66 17.28
CA SER A 389 -2.88 -24.06 17.29
C SER A 389 -1.74 -25.02 17.63
N LEU A 390 -0.56 -24.82 17.05
CA LEU A 390 0.64 -25.59 17.40
C LEU A 390 1.06 -25.36 18.85
N LYS A 391 1.01 -24.11 19.31
CA LYS A 391 1.28 -23.79 20.71
C LYS A 391 0.30 -24.55 21.63
N ALA A 392 -0.98 -24.52 21.32
CA ALA A 392 -2.01 -25.27 22.07
C ALA A 392 -1.72 -26.79 22.11
N LEU A 393 -1.29 -27.40 20.99
CA LEU A 393 -0.93 -28.82 20.94
C LEU A 393 0.25 -29.17 21.85
N ALA A 394 1.30 -28.33 21.89
CA ALA A 394 2.43 -28.56 22.80
C ALA A 394 2.02 -28.41 24.27
N LEU A 395 1.12 -27.46 24.59
CA LEU A 395 0.53 -27.34 25.92
C LEU A 395 -0.43 -28.48 26.28
N LYS A 396 -1.02 -29.16 25.31
CA LYS A 396 -1.76 -30.42 25.53
C LYS A 396 -0.83 -31.63 25.74
N GLY A 397 0.44 -31.54 25.30
CA GLY A 397 1.39 -32.65 25.32
C GLY A 397 1.20 -33.62 24.14
N ALA A 398 0.57 -33.16 23.06
CA ALA A 398 0.36 -33.94 21.84
C ALA A 398 1.59 -33.83 20.91
N ASP A 399 2.74 -34.33 21.38
CA ASP A 399 4.04 -34.14 20.71
C ASP A 399 4.11 -34.71 19.28
N SER A 400 3.30 -35.73 18.96
CA SER A 400 3.22 -36.30 17.61
C SER A 400 2.49 -35.37 16.65
N GLU A 401 1.32 -34.86 17.06
CA GLU A 401 0.50 -33.93 16.28
C GLU A 401 1.22 -32.59 16.08
N PHE A 402 1.91 -32.11 17.12
CA PHE A 402 2.76 -30.93 17.02
C PHE A 402 3.86 -31.11 15.95
N ARG A 403 4.56 -32.25 15.94
CA ARG A 403 5.63 -32.53 14.97
C ARG A 403 5.10 -32.66 13.55
N GLU A 404 3.96 -33.30 13.38
CA GLU A 404 3.29 -33.41 12.08
C GLU A 404 2.89 -32.03 11.56
N GLY A 405 2.24 -31.21 12.39
CA GLY A 405 1.87 -29.84 12.03
C GLY A 405 3.08 -28.96 11.72
N MET A 406 4.16 -29.04 12.50
CA MET A 406 5.42 -28.35 12.21
C MET A 406 6.01 -28.78 10.86
N THR A 407 5.95 -30.07 10.53
CA THR A 407 6.46 -30.61 9.25
C THR A 407 5.64 -30.10 8.07
N LEU A 408 4.32 -30.04 8.22
CA LEU A 408 3.40 -29.53 7.19
C LEU A 408 3.59 -28.02 6.93
N LEU A 409 3.87 -27.24 7.98
CA LEU A 409 3.97 -25.78 7.90
C LEU A 409 5.40 -25.28 7.65
N ALA A 410 6.41 -26.11 7.86
CA ALA A 410 7.82 -25.76 7.65
C ALA A 410 8.14 -25.11 6.29
N PRO A 411 7.55 -25.50 5.15
CA PRO A 411 7.85 -24.87 3.85
C PRO A 411 7.26 -23.46 3.70
N ALA A 412 6.20 -23.14 4.44
CA ALA A 412 5.49 -21.86 4.33
C ALA A 412 6.04 -20.80 5.30
N TRP A 413 6.65 -21.24 6.40
CA TRP A 413 7.13 -20.33 7.45
C TRP A 413 8.59 -19.92 7.27
N THR A 414 8.92 -18.74 7.79
CA THR A 414 10.31 -18.32 7.93
C THR A 414 11.03 -19.16 8.97
N GLU A 415 12.34 -19.42 8.76
CA GLU A 415 13.14 -20.22 9.68
C GLU A 415 13.10 -19.69 11.12
N SER A 416 13.25 -18.36 11.29
CA SER A 416 13.18 -17.70 12.60
C SER A 416 11.90 -18.04 13.36
N ARG A 417 10.76 -18.02 12.67
CA ARG A 417 9.46 -18.31 13.29
C ARG A 417 9.30 -19.78 13.64
N ARG A 418 9.72 -20.67 12.73
CA ARG A 418 9.77 -22.11 12.99
C ARG A 418 10.55 -22.42 14.26
N PHE A 419 11.76 -21.86 14.39
CA PHE A 419 12.60 -22.07 15.57
C PHE A 419 12.00 -21.47 16.84
N ARG A 420 11.38 -20.28 16.77
CA ARG A 420 10.69 -19.67 17.91
C ARG A 420 9.55 -20.56 18.42
N THR A 421 8.72 -21.10 17.52
CA THR A 421 7.62 -22.01 17.89
C THR A 421 8.14 -23.32 18.48
N MET A 422 9.23 -23.88 17.95
CA MET A 422 9.86 -25.07 18.53
C MET A 422 10.51 -24.80 19.90
N ALA A 423 11.15 -23.64 20.07
CA ALA A 423 11.69 -23.20 21.36
C ALA A 423 10.59 -23.06 22.40
N TRP A 424 9.48 -22.45 22.01
CA TRP A 424 8.30 -22.34 22.87
C TRP A 424 7.75 -23.72 23.26
N ALA A 425 7.65 -24.65 22.30
CA ALA A 425 7.18 -26.01 22.58
C ALA A 425 8.14 -26.76 23.51
N CYS A 426 9.44 -26.63 23.32
CA CYS A 426 10.46 -27.16 24.22
C CYS A 426 10.35 -26.54 25.62
N PHE A 427 10.22 -25.21 25.71
CA PHE A 427 10.05 -24.47 26.96
C PHE A 427 8.83 -24.98 27.74
N SER A 428 7.68 -25.09 27.07
CA SER A 428 6.45 -25.61 27.68
C SER A 428 6.61 -27.05 28.16
N ALA A 429 7.28 -27.92 27.40
CA ALA A 429 7.56 -29.30 27.79
C ALA A 429 8.50 -29.38 29.01
N ILE A 430 9.52 -28.53 29.07
CA ILE A 430 10.43 -28.42 30.23
C ILE A 430 9.64 -27.99 31.46
N THR A 431 8.78 -26.97 31.36
CA THR A 431 8.03 -26.48 32.53
C THR A 431 7.13 -27.55 33.17
N LYS A 432 6.65 -28.52 32.38
CA LYS A 432 5.85 -29.66 32.85
C LYS A 432 6.69 -30.79 33.47
N THR A 433 7.89 -31.02 32.96
CA THR A 433 8.72 -32.19 33.30
C THR A 433 9.85 -31.87 34.28
N CYS A 434 10.17 -30.59 34.47
CA CYS A 434 11.25 -30.14 35.34
C CYS A 434 11.03 -30.60 36.79
N GLY A 435 11.95 -31.45 37.29
CA GLY A 435 11.90 -32.02 38.64
C GLY A 435 11.37 -33.46 38.72
N ILE A 436 10.83 -34.03 37.63
CA ILE A 436 10.25 -35.39 37.62
C ILE A 436 11.31 -36.47 37.24
N GLY A 437 12.55 -36.08 36.96
CA GLY A 437 13.68 -37.01 36.81
C GLY A 437 13.83 -37.70 35.43
N GLY A 438 13.07 -37.27 34.42
CA GLY A 438 13.14 -37.81 33.05
C GLY A 438 14.24 -37.22 32.16
N GLU A 439 14.45 -37.85 31.00
CA GLU A 439 15.30 -37.33 29.91
C GLU A 439 14.74 -36.00 29.35
N SER A 440 15.59 -35.23 28.65
CA SER A 440 15.16 -34.02 27.95
C SER A 440 14.00 -34.33 26.98
N PRO A 441 12.92 -33.50 26.98
CA PRO A 441 11.79 -33.70 26.08
C PRO A 441 12.23 -33.91 24.63
N THR A 442 11.55 -34.81 23.92
CA THR A 442 11.90 -35.16 22.53
C THR A 442 11.94 -33.93 21.62
N ILE A 443 11.02 -32.98 21.84
CA ILE A 443 10.95 -31.69 21.13
C ILE A 443 12.21 -30.85 21.34
N CYS A 444 12.77 -30.80 22.57
CA CYS A 444 13.98 -30.05 22.86
C CYS A 444 15.21 -30.63 22.16
N ARG A 445 15.29 -31.97 22.07
CA ARG A 445 16.35 -32.64 21.31
C ARG A 445 16.24 -32.35 19.81
N ALA A 446 15.03 -32.39 19.26
CA ALA A 446 14.77 -32.04 17.86
C ALA A 446 15.18 -30.59 17.57
N LEU A 447 14.80 -29.64 18.44
CA LEU A 447 15.21 -28.23 18.32
C LEU A 447 16.73 -28.09 18.32
N ARG A 448 17.43 -28.77 19.23
CA ARG A 448 18.90 -28.73 19.29
C ARG A 448 19.53 -29.25 18.01
N THR A 449 19.09 -30.40 17.51
CA THR A 449 19.62 -30.96 16.26
C THR A 449 19.37 -30.05 15.06
N GLU A 450 18.21 -29.40 15.00
CA GLU A 450 17.92 -28.49 13.89
C GLU A 450 18.75 -27.20 13.98
N LEU A 451 18.98 -26.66 15.18
CA LEU A 451 19.84 -25.49 15.38
C LEU A 451 21.31 -25.80 15.06
N GLU A 452 21.80 -26.99 15.41
CA GLU A 452 23.14 -27.43 15.01
C GLU A 452 23.29 -27.49 13.49
N THR A 453 22.22 -27.88 12.76
CA THR A 453 22.24 -27.89 11.29
C THR A 453 22.08 -26.51 10.66
N ALA A 454 21.32 -25.60 11.26
CA ALA A 454 21.07 -24.26 10.73
C ALA A 454 22.21 -23.28 10.99
N GLY A 455 23.07 -23.55 11.98
CA GLY A 455 24.19 -22.69 12.34
C GLY A 455 23.82 -21.53 13.27
N GLY A 456 24.77 -20.61 13.49
CA GLY A 456 24.69 -19.56 14.52
C GLY A 456 23.60 -18.49 14.29
N GLU A 457 23.12 -18.32 13.06
CA GLU A 457 22.17 -17.25 12.70
C GLU A 457 20.75 -17.49 13.23
N ALA A 458 20.41 -18.73 13.61
CA ALA A 458 19.10 -19.08 14.15
C ALA A 458 18.94 -18.78 15.65
N TRP A 459 19.99 -18.32 16.35
CA TRP A 459 19.93 -18.06 17.79
C TRP A 459 19.19 -16.76 18.10
N THR A 460 18.01 -16.90 18.72
CA THR A 460 17.24 -15.80 19.29
C THR A 460 17.31 -15.82 20.82
N PRO A 461 17.06 -14.69 21.50
CA PRO A 461 17.00 -14.65 22.97
C PRO A 461 16.05 -15.70 23.56
N ASP A 462 14.93 -15.98 22.90
CA ASP A 462 13.92 -16.96 23.34
C ASP A 462 14.46 -18.39 23.32
N ILE A 463 15.25 -18.74 22.30
CA ILE A 463 15.93 -20.03 22.18
C ILE A 463 16.99 -20.17 23.26
N ALA A 464 17.80 -19.12 23.47
CA ALA A 464 18.82 -19.11 24.51
C ALA A 464 18.21 -19.28 25.91
N MET A 465 17.10 -18.58 26.18
CA MET A 465 16.36 -18.71 27.44
C MET A 465 15.82 -20.14 27.64
N THR A 466 15.30 -20.75 26.58
CA THR A 466 14.80 -22.13 26.61
C THR A 466 15.90 -23.12 27.00
N PHE A 467 17.08 -23.05 26.38
CA PHE A 467 18.20 -23.94 26.74
C PHE A 467 18.79 -23.62 28.11
N GLN A 468 18.78 -22.35 28.52
CA GLN A 468 19.20 -21.98 29.86
C GLN A 468 18.25 -22.61 30.90
N LEU A 469 16.95 -22.62 30.65
CA LEU A 469 15.98 -23.30 31.51
C LEU A 469 16.23 -24.82 31.53
N GLU A 470 16.45 -25.44 30.37
CA GLU A 470 16.77 -26.86 30.27
C GLU A 470 17.99 -27.24 31.12
N SER A 471 19.08 -26.47 31.01
CA SER A 471 20.31 -26.70 31.77
C SER A 471 20.11 -26.58 33.28
N ARG A 472 19.31 -25.60 33.73
CA ARG A 472 18.98 -25.42 35.15
C ARG A 472 18.11 -26.55 35.69
N CYS A 473 17.17 -27.04 34.90
CA CYS A 473 16.36 -28.20 35.25
C CYS A 473 17.21 -29.47 35.38
N HIS A 474 18.24 -29.62 34.54
CA HIS A 474 19.19 -30.74 34.63
C HIS A 474 20.10 -30.63 35.87
N ASN A 475 20.72 -29.47 36.12
CA ASN A 475 21.62 -29.29 37.27
C ASN A 475 20.92 -29.46 38.62
N ARG A 476 19.60 -29.20 38.70
CA ARG A 476 18.82 -29.48 39.91
C ARG A 476 18.74 -30.97 40.20
N LYS A 477 18.79 -31.84 39.19
CA LYS A 477 18.89 -33.30 39.36
C LYS A 477 20.20 -33.64 40.07
N ASP A 478 21.32 -33.09 39.63
CA ASP A 478 22.62 -33.39 40.23
C ASP A 478 22.67 -32.94 41.68
N VAL A 479 22.13 -31.75 41.99
CA VAL A 479 22.06 -31.25 43.37
C VAL A 479 21.11 -32.09 44.23
N VAL A 480 19.93 -32.51 43.74
CA VAL A 480 18.96 -33.32 44.50
C VAL A 480 19.47 -34.75 44.69
N VAL A 481 20.09 -35.35 43.66
CA VAL A 481 20.71 -36.67 43.74
C VAL A 481 21.91 -36.63 44.70
N GLU A 482 22.72 -35.57 44.66
CA GLU A 482 23.85 -35.40 45.56
C GLU A 482 23.40 -35.11 47.00
N THR A 483 22.33 -34.32 47.21
CA THR A 483 21.78 -34.11 48.57
C THR A 483 21.04 -35.33 49.09
N GLN A 484 20.36 -36.12 48.25
CA GLN A 484 19.78 -37.40 48.68
C GLN A 484 20.86 -38.46 48.93
N ALA A 485 21.94 -38.48 48.15
CA ALA A 485 23.09 -39.34 48.38
C ALA A 485 23.84 -38.95 49.67
N LYS A 486 24.05 -37.65 49.90
CA LYS A 486 24.62 -37.12 51.16
C LYS A 486 23.70 -37.32 52.36
N ALA A 487 22.38 -37.21 52.18
CA ALA A 487 21.42 -37.49 53.25
C ALA A 487 21.31 -38.99 53.57
N ARG A 488 21.51 -39.88 52.58
CA ARG A 488 21.64 -41.33 52.81
C ARG A 488 22.95 -41.68 53.50
N LEU A 489 24.07 -41.07 53.10
CA LEU A 489 25.36 -41.21 53.79
C LEU A 489 25.32 -40.63 55.22
N ALA A 490 24.63 -39.52 55.45
CA ALA A 490 24.44 -38.92 56.77
C ALA A 490 23.40 -39.65 57.65
N ALA A 491 22.55 -40.51 57.06
CA ALA A 491 21.65 -41.39 57.81
C ALA A 491 22.35 -42.68 58.27
N ASP A 492 23.47 -43.06 57.66
CA ASP A 492 24.31 -44.19 58.09
C ASP A 492 25.40 -43.77 59.12
N GLU A 493 25.66 -42.48 59.29
CA GLU A 493 26.53 -41.94 60.35
C GLU A 493 25.71 -41.08 61.33
N GLU A 494 25.09 -41.73 62.32
CA GLU A 494 24.85 -41.06 63.60
C GLU A 494 26.21 -40.71 64.22
N THR A 495 26.68 -39.48 64.02
CA THR A 495 27.21 -38.61 65.10
C THR A 495 27.68 -37.25 64.55
N HIS A 496 27.07 -36.19 65.09
CA HIS A 496 27.54 -34.80 65.19
C HIS A 496 28.13 -34.11 63.94
N TRP A 497 27.47 -33.04 63.47
CA TRP A 497 27.94 -31.64 63.51
C TRP A 497 27.01 -30.75 62.65
N ALA A 498 26.55 -29.66 63.24
CA ALA A 498 25.77 -28.62 62.57
C ALA A 498 26.68 -27.80 61.64
N LEU A 499 26.28 -27.65 60.37
CA LEU A 499 26.86 -26.68 59.44
C LEU A 499 25.76 -25.79 58.87
N GLU A 500 25.89 -24.49 59.16
CA GLU A 500 25.04 -23.42 58.63
C GLU A 500 25.18 -23.28 57.10
N PRO A 501 24.08 -22.98 56.37
CA PRO A 501 24.16 -22.67 54.96
C PRO A 501 24.68 -21.24 54.75
N LYS A 502 25.83 -21.12 54.07
CA LYS A 502 26.41 -19.86 53.61
C LYS A 502 25.42 -19.08 52.74
N LYS A 503 25.18 -17.83 53.14
CA LYS A 503 24.49 -16.77 52.37
C LYS A 503 25.26 -16.47 51.08
N ALA A 504 24.93 -17.14 49.98
CA ALA A 504 25.26 -16.66 48.64
C ALA A 504 24.39 -15.43 48.34
N SER A 505 25.02 -14.34 47.92
CA SER A 505 24.55 -12.98 48.14
C SER A 505 23.39 -12.55 47.23
N LEU A 506 22.29 -12.14 47.86
CA LEU A 506 21.18 -11.34 47.34
C LEU A 506 21.59 -10.14 46.45
N LYS A 507 22.84 -9.65 46.58
CA LYS A 507 23.42 -8.59 45.76
C LYS A 507 23.58 -8.98 44.29
N THR A 508 23.86 -10.24 43.98
CA THR A 508 24.08 -10.73 42.61
C THR A 508 22.75 -10.90 41.86
N LEU A 509 21.67 -11.24 42.57
CA LEU A 509 20.31 -11.30 42.00
C LEU A 509 19.73 -9.90 41.75
N LYS A 510 20.07 -8.91 42.59
CA LYS A 510 19.66 -7.51 42.39
C LYS A 510 20.34 -6.82 41.21
N SER A 511 21.58 -7.21 40.85
CA SER A 511 22.24 -6.66 39.65
C SER A 511 21.71 -7.25 38.35
N VAL A 512 21.25 -8.51 38.35
CA VAL A 512 20.60 -9.14 37.19
C VAL A 512 19.16 -8.62 37.00
N ALA A 513 18.50 -8.19 38.08
CA ALA A 513 17.16 -7.58 38.03
C ALA A 513 17.13 -6.15 37.45
N GLN A 514 18.29 -5.52 37.23
CA GLN A 514 18.39 -4.21 36.58
C GLN A 514 18.29 -4.30 35.04
N ASP A 515 18.45 -5.50 34.47
CA ASP A 515 18.15 -5.75 33.06
C ASP A 515 16.65 -5.93 32.86
N HIS A 516 16.03 -4.97 32.17
CA HIS A 516 14.57 -4.84 32.04
C HIS A 516 13.85 -6.08 31.46
N TRP A 517 14.54 -6.92 30.66
CA TRP A 517 13.95 -8.07 29.98
C TRP A 517 13.78 -9.32 30.86
N ALA A 518 14.61 -9.50 31.90
CA ALA A 518 14.55 -10.68 32.77
C ALA A 518 13.57 -10.54 33.96
N ARG A 519 13.07 -9.32 34.21
CA ARG A 519 12.31 -8.95 35.40
C ARG A 519 10.98 -9.71 35.58
N PRO A 520 10.11 -9.88 34.56
CA PRO A 520 8.84 -10.61 34.73
C PRO A 520 9.07 -12.08 35.09
N TYR A 521 10.06 -12.70 34.44
CA TYR A 521 10.46 -14.08 34.70
C TYR A 521 11.07 -14.25 36.10
N LEU A 522 11.91 -13.32 36.54
CA LEU A 522 12.50 -13.32 37.87
C LEU A 522 11.42 -13.20 38.96
N LEU A 523 10.39 -12.38 38.73
CA LEU A 523 9.25 -12.21 39.65
C LEU A 523 8.36 -13.47 39.70
N TRP A 524 8.05 -14.08 38.55
CA TRP A 524 7.36 -15.37 38.49
C TRP A 524 8.15 -16.45 39.24
N TRP A 525 9.46 -16.53 39.02
CA TRP A 525 10.33 -17.51 39.66
C TRP A 525 10.47 -17.29 41.18
N LEU A 526 10.67 -16.05 41.63
CA LEU A 526 10.73 -15.69 43.06
C LEU A 526 9.43 -16.05 43.79
N SER A 527 8.28 -15.98 43.10
CA SER A 527 6.99 -16.37 43.66
C SER A 527 6.86 -17.88 43.95
N ARG A 528 7.66 -18.73 43.29
CA ARG A 528 7.65 -20.19 43.46
C ARG A 528 8.61 -20.70 44.54
N ASP A 529 9.62 -19.92 44.92
CA ASP A 529 10.54 -20.31 45.98
C ASP A 529 9.92 -20.01 47.36
N LYS A 530 9.50 -21.06 48.08
CA LYS A 530 8.93 -20.95 49.44
C LYS A 530 9.82 -20.17 50.41
N LYS A 531 11.14 -20.09 50.16
CA LYS A 531 12.06 -19.32 51.00
C LYS A 531 12.06 -17.81 50.71
N ASN A 532 11.57 -17.38 49.55
CA ASN A 532 11.59 -15.98 49.10
C ASN A 532 10.17 -15.36 48.92
N ALA A 533 9.12 -16.11 49.27
CA ALA A 533 7.71 -15.69 49.15
C ALA A 533 7.31 -14.46 50.02
N GLY A 534 8.24 -13.87 50.78
CA GLY A 534 8.02 -12.66 51.57
C GLY A 534 8.35 -11.34 50.86
N ASP A 535 8.86 -11.38 49.62
CA ASP A 535 9.23 -10.16 48.88
C ASP A 535 8.02 -9.41 48.33
N GLU A 536 7.94 -8.11 48.65
CA GLU A 536 6.82 -7.20 48.31
C GLU A 536 6.54 -7.12 46.80
N LEU A 537 7.58 -7.19 45.97
CA LEU A 537 7.50 -7.22 44.51
C LEU A 537 6.88 -8.51 43.94
N ALA A 538 7.16 -9.67 44.56
CA ALA A 538 6.54 -10.93 44.18
C ALA A 538 5.06 -10.98 44.62
N LEU A 539 4.74 -10.36 45.76
CA LEU A 539 3.39 -10.18 46.26
C LEU A 539 2.56 -9.20 45.42
N GLU A 540 3.13 -8.10 44.92
CA GLU A 540 2.46 -7.20 43.98
C GLU A 540 2.14 -7.88 42.65
N PHE A 541 3.10 -8.65 42.10
CA PHE A 541 2.89 -9.45 40.90
C PHE A 541 1.77 -10.49 41.08
N GLN A 542 1.75 -11.19 42.22
CA GLN A 542 0.65 -12.12 42.57
C GLN A 542 -0.69 -11.41 42.80
N ARG A 543 -0.71 -10.20 43.35
CA ARG A 543 -1.96 -9.45 43.60
C ARG A 543 -2.65 -9.00 42.31
N GLY A 544 -1.89 -8.69 41.26
CA GLY A 544 -2.42 -8.31 39.96
C GLY A 544 -2.99 -9.49 39.15
N GLN A 545 -2.53 -10.72 39.41
CA GLN A 545 -2.78 -11.88 38.53
C GLN A 545 -3.42 -13.09 39.25
N ARG A 546 -4.22 -12.87 40.29
CA ARG A 546 -4.70 -13.93 41.23
C ARG A 546 -5.40 -15.16 40.61
N ASN A 547 -5.79 -15.12 39.33
CA ASN A 547 -6.51 -16.21 38.65
C ASN A 547 -5.79 -16.76 37.40
N ALA A 548 -4.59 -16.25 37.05
CA ALA A 548 -3.88 -16.75 35.88
C ALA A 548 -3.17 -18.08 36.18
N PRO A 549 -3.28 -19.11 35.33
CA PRO A 549 -2.54 -20.35 35.54
C PRO A 549 -1.02 -20.14 35.38
N ASP A 550 -0.21 -20.87 36.14
CA ASP A 550 1.26 -20.74 36.17
C ASP A 550 1.93 -20.74 34.79
N TRP A 551 1.38 -21.49 33.84
CA TRP A 551 1.91 -21.60 32.48
C TRP A 551 1.65 -20.31 31.66
N TRP A 552 0.59 -19.55 31.96
CA TRP A 552 0.26 -18.29 31.29
C TRP A 552 1.25 -17.18 31.66
N LEU A 553 1.67 -17.13 32.93
CA LEU A 553 2.72 -16.21 33.38
C LEU A 553 4.05 -16.51 32.69
N ALA A 554 4.37 -17.79 32.54
CA ALA A 554 5.56 -18.24 31.80
C ALA A 554 5.45 -17.92 30.29
N TYR A 555 4.25 -18.01 29.72
CA TYR A 555 3.95 -17.59 28.36
C TYR A 555 4.22 -16.09 28.18
N GLN A 556 3.63 -15.22 29.02
CA GLN A 556 3.83 -13.77 28.94
C GLN A 556 5.31 -13.39 29.05
N ALA A 557 6.05 -14.06 29.92
CA ALA A 557 7.50 -13.84 30.05
C ALA A 557 8.28 -14.23 28.79
N PHE A 558 7.86 -15.28 28.08
CA PHE A 558 8.46 -15.72 26.82
C PHE A 558 8.06 -14.83 25.64
N ASP A 559 6.82 -14.38 25.58
CA ASP A 559 6.33 -13.53 24.48
C ASP A 559 6.91 -12.11 24.57
N HIS A 560 6.95 -11.52 25.77
CA HIS A 560 7.47 -10.16 25.97
C HIS A 560 8.96 -10.00 25.65
N THR A 561 9.77 -11.07 25.78
CA THR A 561 11.18 -11.04 25.35
C THR A 561 11.33 -11.01 23.82
N SER A 562 10.31 -11.45 23.10
CA SER A 562 10.34 -11.66 21.65
C SER A 562 9.83 -10.46 20.85
N ASP A 563 8.98 -9.63 21.45
CA ASP A 563 8.27 -8.50 20.81
C ASP A 563 8.81 -7.11 21.19
N SER A 564 9.81 -7.01 22.07
CA SER A 564 10.48 -5.73 22.32
C SER A 564 11.40 -5.41 21.14
N PRO A 565 11.08 -4.44 20.24
CA PRO A 565 12.11 -3.90 19.37
C PRO A 565 13.21 -3.36 20.27
N LEU A 566 14.47 -3.68 19.97
CA LEU A 566 15.62 -3.01 20.55
C LEU A 566 15.40 -1.49 20.39
N GLN A 567 14.88 -0.83 21.43
CA GLN A 567 14.88 0.62 21.48
C GLN A 567 16.34 1.03 21.53
N GLU A 568 16.85 1.57 20.41
CA GLU A 568 18.09 2.32 20.45
C GLU A 568 18.00 3.36 21.58
N PRO A 569 19.04 3.51 22.41
CA PRO A 569 19.01 4.44 23.52
C PRO A 569 18.75 5.86 23.01
N ARG A 570 17.54 6.36 23.23
CA ARG A 570 17.21 7.78 23.12
C ARG A 570 17.96 8.53 24.21
N GLY A 571 19.14 9.05 23.87
CA GLY A 571 19.85 9.98 24.75
C GLY A 571 21.36 10.01 24.58
N LEU A 572 21.85 10.42 23.40
CA LEU A 572 23.15 11.07 23.28
C LEU A 572 23.03 12.21 22.26
N ALA A 573 23.36 13.41 22.74
CA ALA A 573 23.19 14.68 22.06
C ALA A 573 23.81 14.69 20.65
N LYS A 574 23.03 15.18 19.67
CA LYS A 574 23.53 15.62 18.37
C LYS A 574 24.25 16.95 18.54
N ASP A 575 25.47 16.92 19.05
CA ASP A 575 26.44 18.02 18.92
C ASP A 575 27.84 17.41 18.74
N GLY A 576 28.21 17.21 17.47
CA GLY A 576 29.53 16.72 17.05
C GLY A 576 29.71 16.93 15.53
N PRO A 577 30.90 17.35 15.07
CA PRO A 577 31.07 18.07 13.80
C PRO A 577 30.91 17.16 12.58
N GLN A 578 30.26 17.71 11.54
CA GLN A 578 30.15 17.05 10.24
C GLN A 578 31.54 16.86 9.61
N LEU A 579 31.93 15.58 9.44
CA LEU A 579 33.01 15.18 8.55
C LEU A 579 32.48 15.14 7.12
N LYS A 580 33.19 15.83 6.22
CA LYS A 580 32.92 15.86 4.77
C LYS A 580 33.09 14.46 4.15
N PRO A 581 32.37 14.14 3.05
CA PRO A 581 32.53 12.87 2.36
C PRO A 581 33.93 12.75 1.75
N VAL A 582 34.53 11.57 1.93
CA VAL A 582 35.76 11.15 1.26
C VAL A 582 35.41 10.80 -0.19
N GLU A 583 36.00 11.57 -1.10
CA GLU A 583 35.97 11.36 -2.54
C GLU A 583 36.92 10.19 -2.87
N GLU A 584 36.36 9.15 -3.48
CA GLU A 584 37.06 7.90 -3.80
C GLU A 584 37.99 8.10 -5.00
N LEU A 585 39.30 8.04 -4.74
CA LEU A 585 40.36 8.01 -5.76
C LEU A 585 40.22 6.74 -6.60
N ASN A 586 40.09 6.90 -7.92
CA ASN A 586 40.38 5.84 -8.88
C ASN A 586 41.48 6.30 -9.85
N ASP A 587 42.65 5.70 -9.68
CA ASP A 587 43.87 5.92 -10.45
C ASP A 587 43.75 5.44 -11.90
N LYS A 588 44.09 6.31 -12.87
CA LYS A 588 44.65 5.90 -14.18
C LYS A 588 45.67 6.91 -14.70
N PRO A 589 46.70 6.47 -15.46
CA PRO A 589 47.98 7.14 -15.55
C PRO A 589 48.02 8.28 -16.58
N LYS A 590 48.80 9.31 -16.22
CA LYS A 590 49.14 10.51 -16.98
C LYS A 590 49.88 10.19 -18.28
N SER A 591 49.40 10.72 -19.40
CA SER A 591 50.20 11.07 -20.57
C SER A 591 50.29 12.59 -20.72
N ARG A 592 51.48 13.05 -21.12
CA ARG A 592 51.97 14.43 -21.21
C ARG A 592 51.25 15.27 -22.29
N ALA A 593 51.14 16.58 -22.05
CA ALA A 593 51.62 17.74 -22.85
C ALA A 593 50.71 18.99 -22.64
N PRO A 594 51.06 20.21 -23.09
CA PRO A 594 51.46 21.27 -22.17
C PRO A 594 50.56 22.52 -22.19
N ALA A 595 50.88 23.40 -21.25
CA ALA A 595 50.28 24.70 -20.96
C ALA A 595 50.16 25.63 -22.18
N HIS A 596 49.06 26.39 -22.19
CA HIS A 596 49.04 27.76 -22.72
C HIS A 596 48.32 28.69 -21.74
N ALA A 597 49.01 29.77 -21.43
CA ALA A 597 48.56 30.92 -20.67
C ALA A 597 47.82 31.90 -21.58
N ASP A 598 46.80 32.57 -21.03
CA ASP A 598 46.61 34.04 -21.05
C ASP A 598 45.20 34.35 -20.51
N LYS A 599 45.09 35.05 -19.37
CA LYS A 599 44.87 36.50 -19.27
C LYS A 599 43.68 37.00 -20.13
N ASN A 600 42.59 37.38 -19.45
CA ASN A 600 42.03 38.73 -19.59
C ASN A 600 41.00 39.10 -18.50
N HIS A 601 41.38 40.17 -17.81
CA HIS A 601 40.64 41.24 -17.17
C HIS A 601 39.12 41.46 -17.36
N VAL A 602 38.50 41.82 -16.21
CA VAL A 602 37.66 43.03 -15.93
C VAL A 602 36.12 42.87 -15.90
N PRO A 603 35.41 43.63 -15.01
CA PRO A 603 34.31 43.12 -14.19
C PRO A 603 32.96 43.88 -14.37
N ALA A 604 32.06 43.60 -13.42
CA ALA A 604 30.99 44.46 -12.88
C ALA A 604 29.59 44.39 -13.53
N ASN A 605 28.61 44.00 -12.70
CA ASN A 605 27.31 44.61 -12.40
C ASN A 605 26.50 43.54 -11.64
N ALA A 606 26.08 43.65 -10.38
CA ALA A 606 25.41 44.72 -9.63
C ALA A 606 24.03 45.08 -10.20
N GLU A 607 22.99 44.37 -9.73
CA GLU A 607 21.58 44.77 -9.53
C GLU A 607 20.89 43.52 -8.91
N GLY A 608 20.24 43.52 -7.74
CA GLY A 608 19.26 44.48 -7.24
C GLY A 608 17.88 44.05 -7.77
N ARG A 609 17.13 43.17 -7.11
CA ARG A 609 16.11 43.44 -6.06
C ARG A 609 14.67 43.44 -6.65
N GLU A 610 13.81 42.63 -6.02
CA GLU A 610 12.33 42.70 -5.89
C GLU A 610 11.48 43.02 -7.13
N GLU A 611 10.70 42.04 -7.60
CA GLU A 611 9.24 41.92 -7.40
C GLU A 611 8.74 40.53 -7.83
#